data_AF-A0A4T0VAU0-F1
#
_entry.id   AF-A0A4T0VAU0-F1
#
_cell.length_a   1.000
_cell.length_b   1.000
_cell.length_c   1.000
_cell.angle_alpha   90.00
_cell.angle_beta   90.00
_cell.angle_gamma   90.00
#
_symmetry.space_group_name_H-M   'P 1'
#
loop_
_entity.id
_entity.type
_entity.pdbx_description
1 polymer ?
#
loop_
_entity_poly.entity_id
_entity_poly.type
_entity_poly.pdbx_seq_one_letter_code
_entity_poly.pdbx_strand_id
1 'polypeptide(L)'
;MAITPGVPEQRPERVPPPAGRPPLRLTARSTEDLLALAPVLLGFWPERSVVMLTFGAPRPFHARLDLPSGGAEASAVGELLLEPARRHGVRGVVLLFYSDSSAAEAGAVEAAWAALRRGARRSGIDVLQALWADGRRYRRLDRVGQPQGEAPVEYDVSSHPFVVQALVEGRLPFRSRDEMVASLASDPAAVAAVAHALADALADALADALADALTDAPAAAVPRRVAVGPDLESVLAWVRRHQGCAPPGPAAVAELLVALGDPPLPPAEVLLGAAGGDAESERWTWAGVLPQVPEAYVPAVATLLGFSAWRAGDGAMAWAAVDRCRALAPDDPGAARLAALLEMAVPPGRCRDQEGR
;
A
#
# COMPACT_ATOMS: atom_id res chain seq x y z
N MET A 1 40.39 24.34 -21.83
CA MET A 1 39.56 23.13 -21.65
C MET A 1 39.51 22.87 -20.15
N ALA A 2 38.51 23.43 -19.47
CA ALA A 2 38.39 23.37 -18.01
C ALA A 2 37.50 22.19 -17.63
N ILE A 3 38.01 21.32 -16.76
CA ILE A 3 37.31 20.14 -16.23
C ILE A 3 36.51 20.61 -15.01
N THR A 4 35.19 20.58 -15.11
CA THR A 4 34.28 20.84 -13.99
C THR A 4 34.29 19.63 -13.05
N PRO A 5 34.49 19.79 -11.73
CA PRO A 5 34.38 18.68 -10.79
C PRO A 5 32.91 18.30 -10.61
N GLY A 6 32.63 16.99 -10.64
CA GLY A 6 31.29 16.42 -10.52
C GLY A 6 30.64 16.75 -9.18
N VAL A 7 29.33 17.03 -9.25
CA VAL A 7 28.46 17.14 -8.09
C VAL A 7 28.42 15.77 -7.39
N PRO A 8 28.71 15.66 -6.09
CA PRO A 8 28.58 14.39 -5.39
C PRO A 8 27.11 13.95 -5.38
N GLU A 9 26.83 12.73 -5.84
CA GLU A 9 25.53 12.08 -5.67
C GLU A 9 25.21 12.04 -4.17
N GLN A 10 24.28 12.89 -3.74
CA GLN A 10 23.76 12.85 -2.39
C GLN A 10 22.93 11.58 -2.25
N ARG A 11 23.49 10.60 -1.54
CA ARG A 11 22.77 9.44 -1.04
C ARG A 11 21.55 9.96 -0.24
N PRO A 12 20.31 9.53 -0.53
CA PRO A 12 19.14 10.08 0.14
C PRO A 12 19.28 9.92 1.65
N GLU A 13 19.12 11.05 2.35
CA GLU A 13 19.19 11.13 3.80
C GLU A 13 18.11 10.21 4.40
N ARG A 14 18.52 9.32 5.31
CA ARG A 14 17.65 8.27 5.85
C ARG A 14 16.55 8.92 6.70
N VAL A 15 15.33 8.93 6.18
CA VAL A 15 14.14 9.34 6.93
C VAL A 15 13.94 8.36 8.10
N PRO A 16 13.92 8.84 9.35
CA PRO A 16 13.65 7.98 10.49
C PRO A 16 12.21 7.43 10.41
N PRO A 17 11.99 6.20 10.89
CA PRO A 17 10.68 5.57 10.87
C PRO A 17 9.65 6.37 11.69
N PRO A 18 8.37 6.30 11.31
CA PRO A 18 7.30 6.99 12.01
C PRO A 18 6.93 6.27 13.32
N ALA A 19 7.39 6.77 14.46
CA ALA A 19 6.90 6.32 15.76
C ALA A 19 5.53 6.97 16.05
N GLY A 20 4.50 6.13 16.28
CA GLY A 20 3.24 6.48 16.95
C GLY A 20 2.57 7.77 16.48
N ARG A 21 2.35 7.94 15.18
CA ARG A 21 1.75 9.18 14.67
C ARG A 21 0.28 9.26 15.05
N PRO A 22 -0.20 10.44 15.47
CA PRO A 22 -1.62 10.64 15.65
C PRO A 22 -2.35 10.39 14.32
N PRO A 23 -3.59 9.88 14.37
CA PRO A 23 -4.38 9.67 13.17
C PRO A 23 -4.55 11.00 12.42
N LEU A 24 -4.28 10.97 11.12
CA LEU A 24 -4.38 12.13 10.26
C LEU A 24 -5.83 12.64 10.23
N ARG A 25 -6.05 13.85 10.74
CA ARG A 25 -7.35 14.53 10.71
C ARG A 25 -7.25 15.78 9.86
N LEU A 26 -7.83 15.72 8.67
CA LEU A 26 -7.88 16.84 7.72
C LEU A 26 -9.33 17.32 7.57
N THR A 27 -9.53 18.63 7.48
CA THR A 27 -10.86 19.23 7.27
C THR A 27 -10.81 20.10 6.03
N ALA A 28 -11.36 19.60 4.93
CA ALA A 28 -11.48 20.35 3.69
C ALA A 28 -12.66 21.33 3.73
N ARG A 29 -12.42 22.57 3.32
CA ARG A 29 -13.39 23.69 3.26
C ARG A 29 -13.41 24.38 1.90
N SER A 30 -12.43 24.13 1.05
CA SER A 30 -12.30 24.68 -0.30
C SER A 30 -12.11 23.59 -1.36
N THR A 31 -12.13 23.97 -2.64
CA THR A 31 -11.82 23.07 -3.76
C THR A 31 -10.35 22.65 -3.72
N GLU A 32 -9.46 23.60 -3.41
CA GLU A 32 -8.03 23.43 -3.28
C GLU A 32 -7.69 22.48 -2.12
N ASP A 33 -8.43 22.54 -1.01
CA ASP A 33 -8.30 21.59 0.09
C ASP A 33 -8.57 20.15 -0.38
N LEU A 34 -9.59 19.94 -1.23
CA LEU A 34 -9.92 18.61 -1.78
C LEU A 34 -8.83 18.11 -2.73
N LEU A 35 -8.30 19.00 -3.58
CA LEU A 35 -7.19 18.68 -4.49
C LEU A 35 -5.89 18.36 -3.72
N ALA A 36 -5.64 19.06 -2.60
CA ALA A 36 -4.51 18.81 -1.71
C ALA A 36 -4.70 17.54 -0.85
N LEU A 37 -5.94 17.19 -0.52
CA LEU A 37 -6.27 16.03 0.31
C LEU A 37 -5.99 14.70 -0.41
N ALA A 38 -6.26 14.63 -1.72
CA ALA A 38 -6.08 13.41 -2.50
C ALA A 38 -4.66 12.81 -2.45
N PRO A 39 -3.57 13.55 -2.76
CA PRO A 39 -2.22 12.99 -2.71
C PRO A 39 -1.84 12.57 -1.28
N VAL A 40 -2.27 13.33 -0.27
CA VAL A 40 -1.96 13.03 1.14
C VAL A 40 -2.62 11.72 1.59
N LEU A 41 -3.85 11.44 1.14
CA LEU A 41 -4.54 10.19 1.48
C LEU A 41 -3.99 8.99 0.70
N LEU A 42 -3.47 9.20 -0.50
CA LEU A 42 -2.93 8.14 -1.36
C LEU A 42 -1.45 7.83 -1.08
N GLY A 43 -0.69 8.78 -0.54
CA GLY A 43 0.75 8.68 -0.35
C GLY A 43 1.58 8.94 -1.61
N PHE A 44 0.94 9.36 -2.70
CA PHE A 44 1.57 9.78 -3.96
C PHE A 44 0.65 10.73 -4.74
N TRP A 45 1.17 11.38 -5.78
CA TRP A 45 0.37 12.25 -6.63
C TRP A 45 -0.46 11.43 -7.63
N PRO A 46 -1.80 11.57 -7.61
CA PRO A 46 -2.65 10.80 -8.51
C PRO A 46 -2.50 11.28 -9.96
N GLU A 47 -2.31 10.32 -10.85
CA GLU A 47 -2.28 10.52 -12.30
C GLU A 47 -3.26 9.55 -12.95
N ARG A 48 -3.83 9.94 -14.11
CA ARG A 48 -4.76 9.16 -14.94
C ARG A 48 -5.76 8.33 -14.12
N SER A 49 -6.45 8.97 -13.18
CA SER A 49 -7.30 8.27 -12.21
C SER A 49 -8.56 9.02 -11.82
N VAL A 50 -9.52 8.26 -11.28
CA VAL A 50 -10.61 8.79 -10.47
C VAL A 50 -10.36 8.47 -9.00
N VAL A 51 -10.38 9.52 -8.17
CA VAL A 51 -10.29 9.42 -6.71
C VAL A 51 -11.67 9.76 -6.13
N MET A 52 -12.20 8.84 -5.33
CA MET A 52 -13.46 9.00 -4.61
C MET A 52 -13.18 9.20 -3.12
N LEU A 53 -13.61 10.35 -2.60
CA LEU A 53 -13.61 10.65 -1.17
C LEU A 53 -15.00 10.43 -0.62
N THR A 54 -15.17 9.56 0.39
CA THR A 54 -16.49 9.29 0.98
C THR A 54 -16.71 10.03 2.28
N PHE A 55 -17.96 10.42 2.53
CA PHE A 55 -18.39 11.20 3.68
C PHE A 55 -19.72 10.69 4.26
N GLY A 56 -19.91 10.93 5.55
CA GLY A 56 -21.17 10.62 6.24
C GLY A 56 -21.38 9.16 6.62
N ALA A 57 -20.41 8.28 6.36
CA ALA A 57 -20.36 6.92 6.90
C ALA A 57 -19.69 6.90 8.29
N PRO A 58 -20.05 5.95 9.18
CA PRO A 58 -19.38 5.78 10.49
C PRO A 58 -17.88 5.54 10.39
N ARG A 59 -17.44 4.91 9.30
CA ARG A 59 -16.03 4.70 8.94
C ARG A 59 -15.89 5.01 7.44
N PRO A 60 -15.53 6.24 7.05
CA PRO A 60 -15.33 6.56 5.65
C PRO A 60 -14.14 5.77 5.09
N PHE A 61 -14.21 5.45 3.80
CA PHE A 61 -13.08 4.93 3.03
C PHE A 61 -12.82 5.85 1.84
N HIS A 62 -11.61 5.80 1.30
CA HIS A 62 -11.25 6.55 0.10
C HIS A 62 -10.74 5.55 -0.93
N ALA A 63 -11.07 5.78 -2.19
CA ALA A 63 -10.75 4.86 -3.27
C ALA A 63 -10.13 5.60 -4.43
N ARG A 64 -9.21 4.93 -5.12
CA ARG A 64 -8.61 5.39 -6.37
C ARG A 64 -8.67 4.26 -7.37
N LEU A 65 -9.15 4.54 -8.57
CA LEU A 65 -9.11 3.65 -9.72
C LEU A 65 -8.52 4.37 -10.92
N ASP A 66 -7.95 3.62 -11.86
CA ASP A 66 -7.54 4.17 -13.15
C ASP A 66 -8.74 4.71 -13.94
N LEU A 67 -8.49 5.68 -14.80
CA LEU A 67 -9.52 6.15 -15.72
C LEU A 67 -9.83 5.06 -16.74
N PRO A 68 -11.12 4.82 -17.04
CA PRO A 68 -11.53 3.79 -17.98
C PRO A 68 -11.12 4.17 -19.41
N SER A 69 -10.75 3.17 -20.22
CA SER A 69 -10.45 3.35 -21.64
C SER A 69 -11.72 3.47 -22.51
N GLY A 70 -12.91 3.20 -21.95
CA GLY A 70 -14.18 3.29 -22.68
C GLY A 70 -15.43 3.13 -21.80
N GLY A 71 -16.61 3.21 -22.42
CA GLY A 71 -17.89 3.29 -21.70
C GLY A 71 -18.31 2.05 -20.90
N ALA A 72 -17.97 0.84 -21.37
CA ALA A 72 -18.24 -0.39 -20.64
C ALA A 72 -17.41 -0.47 -19.35
N GLU A 73 -16.11 -0.20 -19.46
CA GLU A 73 -15.18 -0.11 -18.35
C GLU A 73 -15.58 1.01 -17.38
N ALA A 74 -16.04 2.16 -17.89
CA ALA A 74 -16.54 3.25 -17.05
C ALA A 74 -17.73 2.83 -16.16
N SER A 75 -18.60 1.96 -16.67
CA SER A 75 -19.71 1.42 -15.88
C SER A 75 -19.21 0.47 -14.80
N ALA A 76 -18.20 -0.37 -15.11
CA ALA A 76 -17.56 -1.24 -14.12
C ALA A 76 -16.83 -0.44 -13.02
N VAL A 77 -16.04 0.57 -13.39
CA VAL A 77 -15.40 1.52 -12.46
C VAL A 77 -16.43 2.18 -11.55
N GLY A 78 -17.57 2.59 -12.12
CA GLY A 78 -18.68 3.17 -11.36
C GLY A 78 -19.24 2.20 -10.30
N GLU A 79 -19.52 0.95 -10.67
CA GLU A 79 -20.04 -0.04 -9.74
C GLU A 79 -18.99 -0.47 -8.69
N LEU A 80 -17.71 -0.62 -9.07
CA LEU A 80 -16.61 -0.93 -8.15
C LEU A 80 -16.45 0.13 -7.04
N LEU A 81 -16.65 1.40 -7.36
CA LEU A 81 -16.59 2.48 -6.38
C LEU A 81 -17.87 2.57 -5.54
N LEU A 82 -19.04 2.42 -6.17
CA LEU A 82 -20.33 2.70 -5.53
C LEU A 82 -20.92 1.51 -4.75
N GLU A 83 -20.56 0.27 -5.07
CA GLU A 83 -21.00 -0.91 -4.32
C GLU A 83 -20.51 -0.87 -2.85
N PRO A 84 -19.22 -0.67 -2.56
CA PRO A 84 -18.78 -0.53 -1.17
C PRO A 84 -19.38 0.72 -0.51
N ALA A 85 -19.55 1.82 -1.25
CA ALA A 85 -20.15 3.04 -0.72
C ALA A 85 -21.59 2.81 -0.22
N ARG A 86 -22.41 2.07 -0.98
CA ARG A 86 -23.76 1.63 -0.58
C ARG A 86 -23.70 0.76 0.65
N ARG A 87 -22.85 -0.28 0.64
CA ARG A 87 -22.71 -1.25 1.73
C ARG A 87 -22.38 -0.59 3.05
N HIS A 88 -21.53 0.44 3.04
CA HIS A 88 -21.08 1.15 4.23
C HIS A 88 -21.95 2.36 4.59
N GLY A 89 -23.05 2.61 3.87
CA GLY A 89 -23.97 3.71 4.16
C GLY A 89 -23.35 5.09 3.95
N VAL A 90 -22.47 5.24 2.96
CA VAL A 90 -21.91 6.53 2.54
C VAL A 90 -23.06 7.45 2.10
N ARG A 91 -23.08 8.68 2.60
CA ARG A 91 -24.13 9.66 2.27
C ARG A 91 -23.71 10.63 1.17
N GLY A 92 -22.42 10.96 1.13
CA GLY A 92 -21.88 11.89 0.15
C GLY A 92 -20.51 11.47 -0.35
N VAL A 93 -20.22 11.83 -1.60
CA VAL A 93 -18.93 11.61 -2.25
C VAL A 93 -18.41 12.88 -2.92
N VAL A 94 -17.10 13.05 -2.88
CA VAL A 94 -16.37 13.95 -3.79
C VAL A 94 -15.62 13.08 -4.81
N LEU A 95 -15.70 13.46 -6.07
CA LEU A 95 -15.04 12.76 -7.18
C LEU A 95 -13.99 13.66 -7.82
N LEU A 96 -12.75 13.20 -7.86
CA LEU A 96 -11.61 13.93 -8.43
C LEU A 96 -11.06 13.12 -9.60
N PHE A 97 -11.08 13.70 -10.79
CA PHE A 97 -10.60 13.08 -12.03
C PHE A 97 -9.27 13.73 -12.40
N TYR A 98 -8.19 12.96 -12.33
CA TYR A 98 -6.84 13.41 -12.67
C TYR A 98 -6.47 12.89 -14.05
N SER A 99 -6.26 13.77 -15.01
CA SER A 99 -5.85 13.41 -16.37
C SER A 99 -5.17 14.58 -17.08
N ASP A 100 -4.46 14.30 -18.17
CA ASP A 100 -4.09 15.37 -19.09
C ASP A 100 -5.32 15.93 -19.85
N SER A 101 -5.10 16.98 -20.65
CA SER A 101 -6.14 17.65 -21.44
C SER A 101 -6.35 17.04 -22.84
N SER A 102 -5.82 15.84 -23.13
CA SER A 102 -5.98 15.21 -24.44
C SER A 102 -7.44 14.81 -24.68
N ALA A 103 -7.82 14.70 -25.96
CA ALA A 103 -9.18 14.32 -26.34
C ALA A 103 -9.57 12.91 -25.85
N ALA A 104 -8.60 11.99 -25.82
CA ALA A 104 -8.81 10.64 -25.30
C ALA A 104 -9.13 10.67 -23.80
N GLU A 105 -8.34 11.41 -23.02
CA GLU A 105 -8.59 11.57 -21.58
C GLU A 105 -9.90 12.28 -21.27
N ALA A 106 -10.23 13.32 -22.05
CA ALA A 106 -11.50 14.00 -21.90
C ALA A 106 -12.68 13.02 -22.07
N GLY A 107 -12.62 12.14 -23.07
CA GLY A 107 -13.63 11.10 -23.29
C GLY A 107 -13.72 10.08 -22.14
N ALA A 108 -12.56 9.65 -21.61
CA ALA A 108 -12.49 8.76 -20.46
C ALA A 108 -13.12 9.37 -19.20
N VAL A 109 -12.78 10.64 -18.90
CA VAL A 109 -13.34 11.41 -17.77
C VAL A 109 -14.85 11.60 -17.94
N GLU A 110 -15.32 11.95 -19.14
CA GLU A 110 -16.75 12.10 -19.41
C GLU A 110 -17.52 10.79 -19.23
N ALA A 111 -16.99 9.67 -19.72
CA ALA A 111 -17.59 8.36 -19.56
C ALA A 111 -17.67 7.95 -18.07
N ALA A 112 -16.55 8.10 -17.34
CA ALA A 112 -16.47 7.80 -15.92
C ALA A 112 -17.42 8.68 -15.10
N TRP A 113 -17.42 10.00 -15.33
CA TRP A 113 -18.32 10.93 -14.68
C TRP A 113 -19.79 10.59 -14.94
N ALA A 114 -20.15 10.29 -16.18
CA ALA A 114 -21.52 9.94 -16.53
C ALA A 114 -21.98 8.64 -15.83
N ALA A 115 -21.11 7.62 -15.76
CA ALA A 115 -21.38 6.38 -15.05
C ALA A 115 -21.55 6.61 -13.53
N LEU A 116 -20.59 7.28 -12.90
CA LEU A 116 -20.60 7.58 -11.46
C LEU A 116 -21.78 8.46 -11.06
N ARG A 117 -22.08 9.52 -11.83
CA ARG A 117 -23.24 10.38 -11.57
C ARG A 117 -24.56 9.60 -11.62
N ARG A 118 -24.73 8.72 -12.61
CA ARG A 118 -25.94 7.88 -12.71
C ARG A 118 -26.01 6.86 -11.57
N GLY A 119 -24.90 6.19 -11.26
CA GLY A 119 -24.83 5.21 -10.18
C GLY A 119 -25.08 5.81 -8.81
N ALA A 120 -24.47 6.96 -8.51
CA ALA A 120 -24.64 7.67 -7.24
C ALA A 120 -26.11 8.08 -7.03
N ARG A 121 -26.75 8.63 -8.08
CA ARG A 121 -28.19 8.95 -8.06
C ARG A 121 -29.08 7.73 -7.79
N ARG A 122 -28.82 6.59 -8.45
CA ARG A 122 -29.57 5.34 -8.19
C ARG A 122 -29.38 4.82 -6.76
N SER A 123 -28.20 5.10 -6.19
CA SER A 123 -27.81 4.65 -4.86
C SER A 123 -28.25 5.59 -3.73
N GLY A 124 -28.83 6.75 -4.06
CA GLY A 124 -29.15 7.80 -3.08
C GLY A 124 -27.91 8.43 -2.43
N ILE A 125 -26.77 8.42 -3.12
CA ILE A 125 -25.51 9.00 -2.66
C ILE A 125 -25.34 10.37 -3.30
N ASP A 126 -25.14 11.40 -2.47
CA ASP A 126 -24.96 12.77 -2.95
C ASP A 126 -23.56 12.96 -3.53
N VAL A 127 -23.46 13.41 -4.78
CA VAL A 127 -22.19 13.91 -5.31
C VAL A 127 -22.03 15.35 -4.86
N LEU A 128 -21.24 15.57 -3.80
CA LEU A 128 -21.00 16.88 -3.19
C LEU A 128 -20.22 17.80 -4.13
N GLN A 129 -19.22 17.24 -4.81
CA GLN A 129 -18.43 17.94 -5.83
C GLN A 129 -17.81 16.93 -6.80
N ALA A 130 -17.72 17.30 -8.07
CA ALA A 130 -16.95 16.56 -9.07
C ALA A 130 -15.98 17.50 -9.78
N LEU A 131 -14.69 17.16 -9.79
CA LEU A 131 -13.60 17.99 -10.29
C LEU A 131 -12.77 17.22 -11.31
N TRP A 132 -12.40 17.88 -12.40
CA TRP A 132 -11.27 17.44 -13.22
C TRP A 132 -10.05 18.30 -12.88
N ALA A 133 -8.85 17.70 -12.88
CA ALA A 133 -7.59 18.38 -12.66
C ALA A 133 -6.45 17.79 -13.51
N ASP A 134 -5.56 18.64 -14.03
CA ASP A 134 -4.37 18.26 -14.83
C ASP A 134 -3.03 18.45 -14.11
N GLY A 135 -3.06 18.72 -12.80
CA GLY A 135 -1.88 19.05 -12.00
C GLY A 135 -1.54 20.55 -11.95
N ARG A 136 -2.17 21.38 -12.81
CA ARG A 136 -1.97 22.84 -12.82
C ARG A 136 -3.27 23.62 -12.85
N ARG A 137 -4.32 23.02 -13.41
CA ARG A 137 -5.64 23.61 -13.58
C ARG A 137 -6.72 22.63 -13.20
N TYR A 138 -7.82 23.14 -12.66
CA TYR A 138 -9.01 22.34 -12.37
C TYR A 138 -10.28 22.94 -12.97
N ARG A 139 -11.32 22.12 -13.12
CA ARG A 139 -12.68 22.56 -13.46
C ARG A 139 -13.73 21.72 -12.76
N ARG A 140 -14.90 22.31 -12.52
CA ARG A 140 -16.06 21.59 -11.95
C ARG A 140 -16.84 20.87 -13.04
N LEU A 141 -17.13 19.58 -12.82
CA LEU A 141 -17.91 18.72 -13.72
C LEU A 141 -19.38 18.59 -13.32
N ASP A 142 -19.71 18.98 -12.09
CA ASP A 142 -21.03 18.85 -11.46
C ASP A 142 -21.97 20.02 -11.74
N ARG A 143 -21.44 21.15 -12.23
CA ARG A 143 -22.25 22.31 -12.60
C ARG A 143 -22.97 22.08 -13.92
N VAL A 144 -24.28 21.86 -13.85
CA VAL A 144 -25.17 21.79 -15.03
C VAL A 144 -25.41 23.20 -15.57
N GLY A 145 -25.31 23.39 -16.88
CA GLY A 145 -25.66 24.66 -17.54
C GLY A 145 -24.60 25.76 -17.50
N GLN A 146 -23.38 25.46 -17.01
CA GLN A 146 -22.22 26.31 -17.28
C GLN A 146 -21.95 26.31 -18.79
N PRO A 147 -21.54 27.46 -19.39
CA PRO A 147 -21.16 27.48 -20.79
C PRO A 147 -20.07 26.43 -21.04
N GLN A 148 -20.19 25.66 -22.12
CA GLN A 148 -19.04 24.91 -22.66
C GLN A 148 -17.94 25.94 -22.96
N GLY A 149 -17.01 26.15 -22.03
CA GLY A 149 -15.96 27.17 -22.17
C GLY A 149 -15.56 27.97 -20.92
N GLU A 150 -16.07 27.70 -19.71
CA GLU A 150 -15.44 28.27 -18.50
C GLU A 150 -14.00 27.74 -18.42
N ALA A 151 -13.03 28.65 -18.54
CA ALA A 151 -11.63 28.29 -18.58
C ALA A 151 -11.23 27.57 -17.28
N PRO A 152 -10.45 26.48 -17.35
CA PRO A 152 -9.93 25.83 -16.16
C PRO A 152 -9.20 26.84 -15.26
N VAL A 153 -9.43 26.72 -13.94
CA VAL A 153 -8.85 27.59 -12.92
C VAL A 153 -7.46 27.09 -12.58
N GLU A 154 -6.45 27.97 -12.62
CA GLU A 154 -5.10 27.62 -12.17
C GLU A 154 -5.07 27.35 -10.67
N TYR A 155 -4.29 26.35 -10.27
CA TYR A 155 -4.08 26.01 -8.87
C TYR A 155 -2.69 25.45 -8.63
N ASP A 156 -2.20 25.60 -7.41
CA ASP A 156 -0.99 24.96 -6.91
C ASP A 156 -1.20 24.55 -5.46
N VAL A 157 -1.04 23.26 -5.17
CA VAL A 157 -1.17 22.69 -3.83
C VAL A 157 0.18 22.32 -3.20
N SER A 158 1.31 22.61 -3.87
CA SER A 158 2.65 22.27 -3.39
C SER A 158 3.00 22.92 -2.04
N SER A 159 2.51 24.15 -1.82
CA SER A 159 2.65 24.90 -0.56
C SER A 159 1.43 24.77 0.37
N HIS A 160 0.47 23.93 0.02
CA HIS A 160 -0.75 23.74 0.81
C HIS A 160 -0.41 23.12 2.18
N PRO A 161 -0.99 23.59 3.30
CA PRO A 161 -0.67 23.08 4.64
C PRO A 161 -0.78 21.55 4.76
N PHE A 162 -1.78 20.93 4.14
CA PHE A 162 -1.95 19.47 4.15
C PHE A 162 -0.77 18.75 3.48
N VAL A 163 -0.30 19.27 2.34
CA VAL A 163 0.80 18.67 1.57
C VAL A 163 2.12 18.88 2.29
N VAL A 164 2.39 20.10 2.76
CA VAL A 164 3.61 20.42 3.51
C VAL A 164 3.71 19.56 4.77
N GLN A 165 2.63 19.47 5.55
CA GLN A 165 2.61 18.61 6.74
C GLN A 165 2.84 17.14 6.36
N ALA A 166 2.18 16.63 5.32
CA ALA A 166 2.36 15.26 4.86
C ALA A 166 3.79 14.97 4.40
N LEU A 167 4.48 15.93 3.76
CA LEU A 167 5.87 15.78 3.33
C LEU A 167 6.84 15.77 4.53
N VAL A 168 6.66 16.69 5.48
CA VAL A 168 7.46 16.73 6.72
C VAL A 168 7.25 15.46 7.54
N GLU A 169 6.01 14.98 7.59
CA GLU A 169 5.66 13.70 8.17
C GLU A 169 5.93 12.54 7.21
N GLY A 170 6.59 12.66 6.06
CA GLY A 170 6.86 11.51 5.18
C GLY A 170 5.65 10.63 4.82
N ARG A 171 4.42 11.16 4.87
CA ARG A 171 3.16 10.51 4.46
C ARG A 171 2.95 10.58 2.95
N LEU A 172 3.69 11.45 2.26
CA LEU A 172 3.70 11.58 0.81
C LEU A 172 5.12 11.25 0.27
N PRO A 173 5.60 10.01 0.44
CA PRO A 173 6.99 9.66 0.11
C PRO A 173 7.25 9.48 -1.39
N PHE A 174 6.21 9.24 -2.20
CA PHE A 174 6.36 8.91 -3.62
C PHE A 174 5.79 10.01 -4.52
N ARG A 175 6.38 10.18 -5.71
CA ARG A 175 5.88 11.12 -6.72
C ARG A 175 4.70 10.53 -7.49
N SER A 176 4.69 9.23 -7.72
CA SER A 176 3.61 8.55 -8.45
C SER A 176 3.31 7.16 -7.87
N ARG A 177 2.19 6.59 -8.30
CA ARG A 177 1.85 5.18 -8.01
C ARG A 177 2.93 4.24 -8.52
N ASP A 178 3.46 4.49 -9.71
CA ASP A 178 4.46 3.63 -10.33
C ASP A 178 5.78 3.65 -9.56
N GLU A 179 6.17 4.79 -9.01
CA GLU A 179 7.34 4.89 -8.12
C GLU A 179 7.12 4.09 -6.83
N MET A 180 5.93 4.20 -6.22
CA MET A 180 5.55 3.38 -5.06
C MET A 180 5.62 1.89 -5.40
N VAL A 181 5.05 1.44 -6.52
CA VAL A 181 5.10 0.03 -6.94
C VAL A 181 6.55 -0.41 -7.19
N ALA A 182 7.35 0.41 -7.87
CA ALA A 182 8.76 0.13 -8.14
C ALA A 182 9.59 -0.01 -6.87
N SER A 183 9.24 0.72 -5.80
CA SER A 183 9.90 0.59 -4.49
C SER A 183 9.74 -0.79 -3.85
N LEU A 184 8.75 -1.59 -4.29
CA LEU A 184 8.50 -2.95 -3.81
C LEU A 184 9.13 -4.04 -4.71
N ALA A 185 9.72 -3.65 -5.84
CA ALA A 185 10.40 -4.58 -6.72
C ALA A 185 11.67 -5.13 -6.04
N SER A 186 12.07 -6.34 -6.41
CA SER A 186 13.29 -6.95 -5.89
C SER A 186 14.51 -6.11 -6.28
N ASP A 187 15.38 -5.83 -5.31
CA ASP A 187 16.70 -5.25 -5.52
C ASP A 187 17.73 -6.39 -5.64
N PRO A 188 18.27 -6.68 -6.83
CA PRO A 188 19.17 -7.81 -7.03
C PRO A 188 20.42 -7.78 -6.14
N ALA A 189 20.94 -6.59 -5.82
CA ALA A 189 22.12 -6.44 -4.98
C ALA A 189 21.77 -6.74 -3.51
N ALA A 190 20.63 -6.23 -3.03
CA ALA A 190 20.15 -6.53 -1.68
C ALA A 190 19.80 -8.02 -1.53
N VAL A 191 19.10 -8.61 -2.51
CA VAL A 191 18.77 -10.04 -2.54
C VAL A 191 20.03 -10.91 -2.47
N ALA A 192 21.08 -10.58 -3.25
CA ALA A 192 22.34 -11.31 -3.19
C ALA A 192 23.00 -11.21 -1.80
N ALA A 193 22.98 -10.04 -1.17
CA ALA A 193 23.52 -9.84 0.17
C ALA A 193 22.75 -10.62 1.23
N VAL A 194 21.41 -10.64 1.16
CA VAL A 194 20.57 -11.45 2.07
C VAL A 194 20.79 -12.94 1.82
N ALA A 195 20.88 -13.39 0.57
CA ALA A 195 21.11 -14.79 0.24
C ALA A 195 22.44 -15.30 0.80
N HIS A 196 23.49 -14.47 0.75
CA HIS A 196 24.78 -14.81 1.35
C HIS A 196 24.68 -14.93 2.88
N ALA A 197 24.10 -13.91 3.55
CA ALA A 197 23.91 -13.94 4.99
C ALA A 197 22.99 -15.09 5.46
N LEU A 198 22.00 -15.46 4.64
CA LEU A 198 21.11 -16.60 4.90
C LEU A 198 21.87 -17.93 4.80
N ALA A 199 22.75 -18.09 3.81
CA ALA A 199 23.57 -19.28 3.68
C ALA A 199 24.50 -19.46 4.90
N ASP A 200 25.13 -18.37 5.36
CA ASP A 200 25.97 -18.38 6.56
C ASP A 200 25.14 -18.74 7.80
N ALA A 201 23.98 -18.09 8.00
CA ALA A 201 23.12 -18.35 9.15
C ALA A 201 22.57 -19.79 9.19
N LEU A 202 22.23 -20.37 8.02
CA LEU A 202 21.80 -21.76 7.93
C LEU A 202 22.97 -22.74 8.19
N ALA A 203 24.19 -22.40 7.77
CA ALA A 203 25.37 -23.21 8.03
C ALA A 203 25.70 -23.24 9.53
N ASP A 204 25.63 -22.08 10.20
CA ASP A 204 25.81 -21.97 11.66
C ASP A 204 24.74 -22.77 12.41
N ALA A 205 23.46 -22.60 12.04
CA ALA A 205 22.36 -23.34 12.66
C ALA A 205 22.49 -24.87 12.49
N LEU A 206 22.98 -25.32 11.32
CA LEU A 206 23.25 -26.74 11.08
C LEU A 206 24.44 -27.25 11.90
N ALA A 207 25.49 -26.44 12.05
CA ALA A 207 26.65 -26.78 12.87
C ALA A 207 26.28 -26.91 14.35
N ASP A 208 25.47 -25.99 14.88
CA ASP A 208 24.95 -26.03 16.25
C ASP A 208 24.06 -27.27 16.46
N ALA A 209 23.13 -27.54 15.54
CA ALA A 209 22.27 -28.72 15.62
C ALA A 209 23.05 -30.03 15.57
N LEU A 210 24.13 -30.08 14.79
CA LEU A 210 25.03 -31.24 14.75
C LEU A 210 25.84 -31.38 16.04
N ALA A 211 26.32 -30.27 16.61
CA ALA A 211 27.03 -30.27 17.89
C ALA A 211 26.14 -30.79 19.02
N ASP A 212 24.90 -30.30 19.11
CA ASP A 212 23.90 -30.75 20.09
C ASP A 212 23.60 -32.25 19.93
N ALA A 213 23.39 -32.70 18.68
CA ALA A 213 23.15 -34.10 18.36
C ALA A 213 24.35 -35.03 18.67
N LEU A 214 25.57 -34.49 18.71
CA LEU A 214 26.77 -35.23 19.10
C LEU A 214 26.97 -35.28 20.63
N THR A 215 26.41 -34.32 21.37
CA THR A 215 26.43 -34.31 22.84
C THR A 215 25.33 -35.17 23.48
N ASP A 216 24.20 -35.38 22.79
CA ASP A 216 23.14 -36.31 23.21
C ASP A 216 23.29 -37.68 22.52
N ALA A 217 23.43 -38.77 23.28
CA ALA A 217 23.40 -40.15 22.77
C ALA A 217 22.45 -41.02 23.60
N PRO A 218 21.63 -41.92 22.98
CA PRO A 218 21.99 -42.69 21.79
C PRO A 218 21.05 -42.60 20.57
N ALA A 219 21.69 -42.53 19.39
CA ALA A 219 21.41 -43.23 18.12
C ALA A 219 19.99 -43.77 17.85
N ALA A 220 19.09 -42.91 17.35
CA ALA A 220 18.02 -43.27 16.41
C ALA A 220 17.33 -42.04 15.80
N ALA A 221 18.08 -41.10 15.22
CA ALA A 221 17.50 -40.13 14.29
C ALA A 221 18.61 -39.60 13.38
N VAL A 222 18.69 -40.13 12.16
CA VAL A 222 19.21 -39.33 11.04
C VAL A 222 18.40 -38.04 11.06
N PRO A 223 18.99 -36.83 11.03
CA PRO A 223 18.19 -35.63 10.87
C PRO A 223 17.54 -35.73 9.50
N ARG A 224 16.29 -36.22 9.49
CA ARG A 224 15.28 -35.93 8.50
C ARG A 224 15.49 -34.46 8.15
N ARG A 225 15.63 -34.13 6.86
CA ARG A 225 15.54 -32.75 6.31
C ARG A 225 14.87 -31.89 7.37
N VAL A 226 15.63 -31.04 8.05
CA VAL A 226 15.07 -30.18 9.07
C VAL A 226 14.22 -29.18 8.29
N ALA A 227 13.01 -29.60 7.93
CA ALA A 227 11.92 -28.70 7.66
C ALA A 227 11.64 -28.08 9.02
N VAL A 228 12.46 -27.09 9.39
CA VAL A 228 12.19 -26.21 10.50
C VAL A 228 10.94 -25.47 10.04
N GLY A 229 9.78 -25.92 10.52
CA GLY A 229 8.58 -25.10 10.41
C GLY A 229 8.84 -23.74 11.07
N PRO A 230 8.07 -22.71 10.74
CA PRO A 230 8.33 -21.35 11.22
C PRO A 230 8.48 -21.30 12.75
N ASP A 231 9.58 -20.74 13.23
CA ASP A 231 9.73 -20.35 14.63
C ASP A 231 9.01 -19.01 14.83
N LEU A 232 7.72 -19.13 15.13
CA LEU A 232 6.85 -17.98 15.33
C LEU A 232 7.33 -17.07 16.47
N GLU A 233 7.91 -17.62 17.54
CA GLU A 233 8.38 -16.79 18.65
C GLU A 233 9.54 -15.91 18.22
N SER A 234 10.49 -16.47 17.46
CA SER A 234 11.60 -15.73 16.86
C SER A 234 11.13 -14.71 15.83
N VAL A 235 10.16 -15.05 14.96
CA VAL A 235 9.56 -14.09 14.02
C VAL A 235 8.95 -12.90 14.78
N LEU A 236 8.16 -13.16 15.83
CA LEU A 236 7.53 -12.11 16.62
C LEU A 236 8.56 -11.27 17.39
N ALA A 237 9.62 -11.90 17.92
CA ALA A 237 10.71 -11.20 18.58
C ALA A 237 11.48 -10.31 17.61
N TRP A 238 11.75 -10.81 16.40
CA TRP A 238 12.38 -10.05 15.33
C TRP A 238 11.54 -8.84 14.95
N VAL A 239 10.23 -9.04 14.76
CA VAL A 239 9.29 -7.96 14.41
C VAL A 239 9.29 -6.89 15.51
N ARG A 240 9.14 -7.27 16.79
CA ARG A 240 9.19 -6.32 17.92
C ARG A 240 10.51 -5.54 17.99
N ARG A 241 11.63 -6.18 17.64
CA ARG A 241 12.97 -5.55 17.66
C ARG A 241 13.14 -4.53 16.54
N HIS A 242 12.54 -4.76 15.38
CA HIS A 242 12.74 -3.95 14.17
C HIS A 242 11.58 -3.01 13.84
N GLN A 243 10.48 -3.07 14.59
CA GLN A 243 9.40 -2.09 14.53
C GLN A 243 9.93 -0.70 14.90
N GLY A 244 9.54 0.31 14.12
CA GLY A 244 9.93 1.69 14.39
C GLY A 244 11.45 1.92 14.28
N CYS A 245 12.17 1.06 13.54
CA CYS A 245 13.60 1.20 13.24
C CYS A 245 13.86 1.53 11.76
N ALA A 246 15.10 1.91 11.45
CA ALA A 246 15.55 2.00 10.06
C ALA A 246 15.39 0.63 9.36
N PRO A 247 15.27 0.60 8.02
CA PRO A 247 15.15 -0.65 7.27
C PRO A 247 16.24 -1.66 7.69
N PRO A 248 15.87 -2.92 7.93
CA PRO A 248 16.80 -3.94 8.43
C PRO A 248 17.89 -4.21 7.39
N GLY A 249 19.12 -4.39 7.86
CA GLY A 249 20.24 -4.79 7.01
C GLY A 249 20.20 -6.28 6.65
N PRO A 250 21.08 -6.74 5.74
CA PRO A 250 21.00 -8.09 5.20
C PRO A 250 21.05 -9.22 6.24
N ALA A 251 21.89 -9.10 7.26
CA ALA A 251 22.00 -10.08 8.35
C ALA A 251 20.70 -10.19 9.17
N ALA A 252 20.05 -9.06 9.45
CA ALA A 252 18.78 -9.05 10.16
C ALA A 252 17.66 -9.66 9.30
N VAL A 253 17.64 -9.39 8.00
CA VAL A 253 16.67 -10.04 7.10
C VAL A 253 16.94 -11.55 7.04
N ALA A 254 18.21 -11.98 6.96
CA ALA A 254 18.56 -13.40 7.00
C ALA A 254 18.09 -14.10 8.29
N GLU A 255 18.26 -13.49 9.47
CA GLU A 255 17.73 -13.98 10.74
C GLU A 255 16.20 -14.22 10.66
N LEU A 256 15.47 -13.26 10.10
CA LEU A 256 14.03 -13.40 9.87
C LEU A 256 13.73 -14.57 8.92
N LEU A 257 14.44 -14.70 7.81
CA LEU A 257 14.19 -15.78 6.83
C LEU A 257 14.47 -17.16 7.42
N VAL A 258 15.50 -17.31 8.26
CA VAL A 258 15.75 -18.54 9.03
C VAL A 258 14.55 -18.84 9.94
N ALA A 259 14.04 -17.84 10.67
CA ALA A 259 12.90 -18.00 11.57
C ALA A 259 11.58 -18.28 10.82
N LEU A 260 11.39 -17.72 9.62
CA LEU A 260 10.23 -18.01 8.78
C LEU A 260 10.26 -19.45 8.26
N GLY A 261 11.45 -20.02 8.04
CA GLY A 261 11.64 -21.37 7.57
C GLY A 261 10.93 -21.64 6.24
N ASP A 262 10.55 -22.90 6.03
CA ASP A 262 9.73 -23.28 4.87
C ASP A 262 8.23 -22.98 5.17
N PRO A 263 7.52 -22.24 4.31
CA PRO A 263 6.08 -22.00 4.45
C PRO A 263 5.27 -23.32 4.48
N PRO A 264 4.07 -23.34 5.11
CA PRO A 264 3.17 -22.20 5.29
C PRO A 264 3.31 -21.47 6.64
N LEU A 265 3.23 -20.14 6.57
CA LEU A 265 3.06 -19.30 7.74
C LEU A 265 1.60 -19.27 8.21
N PRO A 266 1.34 -18.99 9.50
CA PRO A 266 0.01 -18.59 9.94
C PRO A 266 -0.52 -17.41 9.11
N PRO A 267 -1.86 -17.22 9.02
CA PRO A 267 -2.42 -16.06 8.34
C PRO A 267 -1.80 -14.76 8.85
N ALA A 268 -1.43 -13.86 7.94
CA ALA A 268 -0.68 -12.66 8.29
C ALA A 268 -1.39 -11.78 9.33
N GLU A 269 -2.72 -11.78 9.38
CA GLU A 269 -3.47 -11.02 10.40
C GLU A 269 -3.24 -11.56 11.82
N VAL A 270 -3.03 -12.86 11.94
CA VAL A 270 -2.72 -13.52 13.23
C VAL A 270 -1.31 -13.12 13.66
N LEU A 271 -0.34 -13.21 12.75
CA LEU A 271 1.06 -12.83 13.01
C LEU A 271 1.17 -11.37 13.44
N LEU A 272 0.56 -10.47 12.67
CA LEU A 272 0.60 -9.04 12.93
C LEU A 272 -0.21 -8.66 14.19
N GLY A 273 -1.31 -9.38 14.45
CA GLY A 273 -2.06 -9.22 15.69
C GLY A 273 -1.25 -9.62 16.93
N ALA A 274 -0.44 -10.67 16.84
CA ALA A 274 0.41 -11.15 17.93
C ALA A 274 1.67 -10.30 18.15
N ALA A 275 2.18 -9.64 17.10
CA ALA A 275 3.32 -8.74 17.20
C ALA A 275 3.02 -7.49 18.03
N GLY A 276 1.75 -7.06 18.07
CA GLY A 276 1.30 -5.93 18.89
C GLY A 276 1.84 -4.56 18.46
N GLY A 277 2.37 -4.46 17.24
CA GLY A 277 2.93 -3.22 16.70
C GLY A 277 1.88 -2.22 16.24
N ASP A 278 2.32 -0.97 16.10
CA ASP A 278 1.58 0.03 15.34
C ASP A 278 1.62 -0.30 13.84
N ALA A 279 0.48 -0.14 13.16
CA ALA A 279 0.33 -0.54 11.77
C ALA A 279 1.23 0.24 10.81
N GLU A 280 1.52 1.51 11.10
CA GLU A 280 2.39 2.34 10.26
C GLU A 280 3.84 1.87 10.34
N SER A 281 4.31 1.57 11.56
CA SER A 281 5.63 1.00 11.80
C SER A 281 5.79 -0.37 11.14
N GLU A 282 4.78 -1.24 11.23
CA GLU A 282 4.82 -2.55 10.59
C GLU A 282 4.85 -2.43 9.06
N ARG A 283 4.01 -1.55 8.47
CA ARG A 283 4.04 -1.28 7.03
C ARG A 283 5.43 -0.83 6.58
N TRP A 284 6.02 0.11 7.32
CA TRP A 284 7.37 0.62 7.03
C TRP A 284 8.42 -0.49 7.07
N THR A 285 8.41 -1.33 8.11
CA THR A 285 9.35 -2.46 8.23
C THR A 285 9.20 -3.42 7.07
N TRP A 286 7.97 -3.86 6.74
CA TRP A 286 7.75 -4.84 5.67
C TRP A 286 8.04 -4.27 4.28
N ALA A 287 7.78 -2.98 4.04
CA ALA A 287 8.14 -2.31 2.80
C ALA A 287 9.67 -2.27 2.60
N GLY A 288 10.44 -2.14 3.69
CA GLY A 288 11.90 -2.22 3.65
C GLY A 288 12.46 -3.63 3.50
N VAL A 289 11.72 -4.67 3.94
CA VAL A 289 12.15 -6.08 3.82
C VAL A 289 11.89 -6.64 2.43
N LEU A 290 10.70 -6.38 1.87
CA LEU A 290 10.22 -7.02 0.62
C LEU A 290 11.20 -6.92 -0.58
N PRO A 291 11.88 -5.79 -0.85
CA PRO A 291 12.84 -5.69 -1.95
C PRO A 291 14.08 -6.58 -1.76
N GLN A 292 14.41 -6.96 -0.52
CA GLN A 292 15.65 -7.64 -0.18
C GLN A 292 15.53 -9.16 -0.14
N VAL A 293 14.32 -9.72 -0.16
CA VAL A 293 14.12 -11.16 0.06
C VAL A 293 14.25 -11.97 -1.23
N PRO A 294 14.84 -13.19 -1.18
CA PRO A 294 14.82 -14.13 -2.29
C PRO A 294 13.38 -14.45 -2.73
N GLU A 295 13.21 -14.81 -4.01
CA GLU A 295 11.91 -15.04 -4.64
C GLU A 295 10.99 -16.00 -3.85
N ALA A 296 11.56 -17.05 -3.26
CA ALA A 296 10.83 -18.04 -2.46
C ALA A 296 10.07 -17.44 -1.25
N TYR A 297 10.55 -16.32 -0.70
CA TYR A 297 9.95 -15.66 0.47
C TYR A 297 9.05 -14.47 0.10
N VAL A 298 9.05 -14.06 -1.17
CA VAL A 298 8.29 -12.88 -1.62
C VAL A 298 6.80 -13.02 -1.33
N PRO A 299 6.10 -14.14 -1.62
CA PRO A 299 4.66 -14.25 -1.33
C PRO A 299 4.31 -14.01 0.14
N ALA A 300 5.08 -14.62 1.05
CA ALA A 300 4.90 -14.50 2.49
C ALA A 300 5.09 -13.04 2.97
N VAL A 301 6.20 -12.42 2.57
CA VAL A 301 6.52 -11.04 2.97
C VAL A 301 5.58 -10.02 2.32
N ALA A 302 5.19 -10.24 1.07
CA ALA A 302 4.23 -9.40 0.37
C ALA A 302 2.86 -9.44 1.05
N THR A 303 2.39 -10.61 1.49
CA THR A 303 1.14 -10.72 2.26
C THR A 303 1.25 -9.97 3.61
N LEU A 304 2.37 -10.08 4.33
CA LEU A 304 2.61 -9.31 5.58
C LEU A 304 2.63 -7.79 5.34
N LEU A 305 3.27 -7.34 4.26
CA LEU A 305 3.22 -5.93 3.84
C LEU A 305 1.79 -5.51 3.50
N GLY A 306 1.06 -6.31 2.73
CA GLY A 306 -0.30 -5.98 2.32
C GLY A 306 -1.24 -5.76 3.50
N PHE A 307 -1.21 -6.67 4.49
CA PHE A 307 -2.05 -6.56 5.68
C PHE A 307 -1.62 -5.44 6.64
N SER A 308 -0.33 -5.13 6.73
CA SER A 308 0.14 -3.98 7.49
C SER A 308 -0.23 -2.65 6.82
N ALA A 309 -0.07 -2.54 5.50
CA ALA A 309 -0.50 -1.40 4.70
C ALA A 309 -2.02 -1.15 4.83
N TRP A 310 -2.84 -2.19 4.69
CA TRP A 310 -4.29 -2.07 4.86
C TRP A 310 -4.69 -1.63 6.28
N ARG A 311 -4.04 -2.15 7.33
CA ARG A 311 -4.26 -1.69 8.72
C ARG A 311 -3.83 -0.24 8.94
N ALA A 312 -2.79 0.21 8.25
CA ALA A 312 -2.32 1.60 8.27
C ALA A 312 -3.19 2.55 7.42
N GLY A 313 -4.19 2.04 6.70
CA GLY A 313 -5.05 2.82 5.81
C GLY A 313 -4.45 3.08 4.41
N ASP A 314 -3.35 2.41 4.08
CA ASP A 314 -2.65 2.52 2.80
C ASP A 314 -3.14 1.44 1.83
N GLY A 315 -4.33 1.68 1.27
CA GLY A 315 -4.95 0.74 0.33
C GLY A 315 -4.16 0.56 -0.97
N ALA A 316 -3.39 1.57 -1.39
CA ALA A 316 -2.62 1.52 -2.63
C ALA A 316 -1.40 0.60 -2.49
N MET A 317 -0.65 0.73 -1.40
CA MET A 317 0.45 -0.19 -1.09
C MET A 317 -0.07 -1.60 -0.80
N ALA A 318 -1.24 -1.73 -0.18
CA ALA A 318 -1.87 -3.03 0.03
C ALA A 318 -2.18 -3.75 -1.29
N TRP A 319 -2.75 -3.06 -2.28
CA TRP A 319 -2.97 -3.62 -3.63
C TRP A 319 -1.65 -3.95 -4.34
N ALA A 320 -0.64 -3.07 -4.26
CA ALA A 320 0.66 -3.32 -4.87
C ALA A 320 1.33 -4.58 -4.28
N ALA A 321 1.17 -4.81 -2.98
CA ALA A 321 1.66 -6.02 -2.31
C ALA A 321 0.90 -7.29 -2.75
N VAL A 322 -0.43 -7.20 -2.94
CA VAL A 322 -1.24 -8.30 -3.52
C VAL A 322 -0.74 -8.64 -4.93
N ASP A 323 -0.53 -7.64 -5.78
CA ASP A 323 -0.03 -7.84 -7.15
C ASP A 323 1.36 -8.48 -7.13
N ARG A 324 2.25 -8.02 -6.24
CA ARG A 324 3.60 -8.60 -6.07
C ARG A 324 3.56 -10.06 -5.64
N CYS A 325 2.66 -10.41 -4.72
CA CYS A 325 2.45 -11.78 -4.27
C CYS A 325 1.94 -12.67 -5.42
N ARG A 326 0.86 -12.24 -6.10
CA ARG A 326 0.22 -13.00 -7.19
C ARG A 326 1.11 -13.21 -8.40
N ALA A 327 2.08 -12.33 -8.64
CA ALA A 327 3.06 -12.51 -9.70
C ALA A 327 3.91 -13.79 -9.54
N LEU A 328 4.07 -14.29 -8.31
CA LEU A 328 4.84 -15.50 -8.00
C LEU A 328 3.96 -16.64 -7.46
N ALA A 329 2.87 -16.30 -6.77
CA ALA A 329 1.92 -17.25 -6.21
C ALA A 329 0.47 -16.78 -6.53
N PRO A 330 -0.04 -17.05 -7.75
CA PRO A 330 -1.36 -16.57 -8.19
C PRO A 330 -2.51 -16.99 -7.27
N ASP A 331 -2.41 -18.18 -6.68
CA ASP A 331 -3.41 -18.80 -5.81
C ASP A 331 -3.11 -18.61 -4.31
N ASP A 332 -2.24 -17.66 -3.93
CA ASP A 332 -1.92 -17.41 -2.51
C ASP A 332 -3.18 -17.02 -1.72
N PRO A 333 -3.55 -17.80 -0.68
CA PRO A 333 -4.78 -17.59 0.05
C PRO A 333 -4.78 -16.27 0.84
N GLY A 334 -3.62 -15.81 1.30
CA GLY A 334 -3.47 -14.54 2.02
C GLY A 334 -3.71 -13.35 1.10
N ALA A 335 -3.12 -13.38 -0.10
CA ALA A 335 -3.35 -12.36 -1.12
C ALA A 335 -4.82 -12.35 -1.60
N ALA A 336 -5.43 -13.52 -1.79
CA ALA A 336 -6.85 -13.63 -2.15
C ALA A 336 -7.77 -13.04 -1.07
N ARG A 337 -7.50 -13.35 0.21
CA ARG A 337 -8.24 -12.79 1.34
C ARG A 337 -8.10 -11.27 1.41
N LEU A 338 -6.87 -10.76 1.31
CA LEU A 338 -6.62 -9.32 1.34
C LEU A 338 -7.31 -8.59 0.19
N ALA A 339 -7.24 -9.13 -1.03
CA ALA A 339 -7.94 -8.58 -2.19
C ALA A 339 -9.45 -8.46 -1.93
N ALA A 340 -10.09 -9.51 -1.40
CA ALA A 340 -11.52 -9.48 -1.07
C ALA A 340 -11.87 -8.41 -0.01
N LEU A 341 -11.00 -8.20 0.99
CA LEU A 341 -11.18 -7.14 1.98
C LEU A 341 -11.08 -5.74 1.34
N LEU A 342 -10.11 -5.55 0.43
CA LEU A 342 -9.89 -4.28 -0.27
C LEU A 342 -11.02 -3.95 -1.24
N GLU A 343 -11.46 -4.92 -2.06
CA GLU A 343 -12.58 -4.79 -3.01
C GLU A 343 -13.87 -4.38 -2.31
N MET A 344 -14.14 -4.96 -1.13
CA MET A 344 -15.34 -4.67 -0.33
C MET A 344 -15.17 -3.49 0.62
N ALA A 345 -14.03 -2.79 0.57
CA ALA A 345 -13.63 -1.71 1.48
C ALA A 345 -13.87 -2.04 2.97
N VAL A 346 -13.58 -3.28 3.38
CA VAL A 346 -13.77 -3.74 4.76
C VAL A 346 -12.77 -3.00 5.66
N PRO A 347 -13.21 -2.32 6.74
CA PRO A 347 -12.30 -1.63 7.63
C PRO A 347 -11.50 -2.64 8.48
N PRO A 348 -10.22 -2.36 8.80
CA PRO A 348 -9.35 -3.20 9.63
C PRO A 348 -9.99 -3.83 10.86
N GLY A 349 -10.72 -3.02 11.64
CA GLY A 349 -11.36 -3.48 12.87
C GLY A 349 -12.59 -4.39 12.70
N ARG A 350 -12.94 -4.86 11.50
CA ARG A 350 -14.06 -5.80 11.24
C ARG A 350 -13.66 -7.13 10.62
N CYS A 351 -12.40 -7.33 10.26
CA CYS A 351 -11.97 -8.59 9.64
C CYS A 351 -12.11 -9.79 10.59
N ARG A 352 -11.92 -9.59 11.90
CA ARG A 352 -12.14 -10.64 12.92
C ARG A 352 -13.61 -11.09 13.06
N ASP A 353 -14.56 -10.24 12.68
CA ASP A 353 -16.00 -10.55 12.80
C ASP A 353 -16.52 -11.42 11.65
N GLN A 354 -15.76 -11.55 10.56
CA GLN A 354 -16.14 -12.36 9.40
C GLN A 354 -15.70 -13.83 9.49
N GLU A 355 -14.81 -14.17 10.43
CA GLU A 355 -14.40 -15.57 10.69
C GLU A 355 -15.45 -16.37 11.48
N GLY A 356 -16.50 -15.70 11.98
CA GLY A 356 -17.56 -16.29 12.80
C GLY A 356 -18.93 -16.44 12.12
N ARG A 357 -19.00 -16.42 10.78
CA ARG A 357 -20.27 -16.62 10.03
C ARG A 357 -20.18 -17.73 9.00
#